data_AF-A0AA51RUQ0-F1
#
_entry.id   AF-A0AA51RUQ0-F1
#
_cell.length_a   1.000
_cell.length_b   1.000
_cell.length_c   1.000
_cell.angle_alpha   90.00
_cell.angle_beta   90.00
_cell.angle_gamma   90.00
#
_symmetry.space_group_name_H-M   'P 1'
#
loop_
_entity.id
_entity.type
_entity.pdbx_description
1 polymer ?
#
loop_
_entity_poly.entity_id
_entity_poly.type
_entity_poly.pdbx_seq_one_letter_code
_entity_poly.pdbx_strand_id
1 'polypeptide(L)'
;MKKILSIGALLAASTLSLHSAAETFIYQVENLGVNTQSAYPNLDLNQLKSIRVIVEKDSWNDEGQIKRMDLDFENATDLTITNFSSEFTTYRAIVNGAWVYKQVAAELNVYGPINDSTSFDLKLHVVEQTSNLNNPAESYGLQILQALGNFKDMTPNKLADASNVTVDGKRLNLKLFQKAETGMNGEGFRIDASWLGHGDRTLFLNAPFAPPEYGRFKAIAIDLNSVTLPDGNVDHQIQVRYEDEFGAQMTSGYEPLQYLLDVAYPPQP
;
A
#
# COMPACT_ATOMS: atom_id res chain seq x y z
N MET A 1 52.03 -30.42 -25.54
CA MET A 1 51.92 -29.12 -26.22
C MET A 1 50.44 -28.78 -26.39
N LYS A 2 50.04 -27.61 -25.89
CA LYS A 2 48.88 -26.76 -26.23
C LYS A 2 47.42 -27.31 -26.11
N LYS A 3 46.71 -26.71 -25.15
CA LYS A 3 45.24 -26.56 -25.03
C LYS A 3 44.63 -25.86 -26.26
N ILE A 4 43.38 -26.20 -26.60
CA ILE A 4 42.27 -25.35 -27.13
C ILE A 4 40.98 -26.21 -26.94
N LEU A 5 40.09 -25.96 -25.98
CA LEU A 5 38.89 -25.08 -25.99
C LEU A 5 37.84 -25.41 -27.07
N SER A 6 36.67 -25.94 -26.67
CA SER A 6 35.39 -25.23 -26.85
C SER A 6 34.22 -25.98 -26.17
N ILE A 7 33.59 -25.28 -25.24
CA ILE A 7 32.32 -25.57 -24.54
C ILE A 7 31.15 -25.16 -25.45
N GLY A 8 30.03 -25.90 -25.42
CA GLY A 8 28.73 -25.50 -25.97
C GLY A 8 27.93 -26.73 -26.42
N ALA A 9 26.68 -27.00 -26.04
CA ALA A 9 25.63 -26.14 -25.52
C ALA A 9 24.74 -26.89 -24.52
N LEU A 10 24.52 -26.30 -23.35
CA LEU A 10 23.33 -26.50 -22.53
C LEU A 10 22.43 -25.27 -22.80
N LEU A 11 21.35 -25.48 -23.54
CA LEU A 11 20.22 -24.56 -23.71
C LEU A 11 18.99 -25.46 -23.93
N ALA A 12 17.80 -25.22 -23.41
CA ALA A 12 17.30 -24.31 -22.40
C ALA A 12 15.92 -24.89 -22.06
N ALA A 13 15.71 -25.31 -20.83
CA ALA A 13 14.38 -25.63 -20.31
C ALA A 13 14.33 -25.22 -18.83
N SER A 14 14.82 -24.01 -18.54
CA SER A 14 14.52 -23.33 -17.29
C SER A 14 13.14 -22.70 -17.44
N THR A 15 12.14 -23.45 -17.00
CA THR A 15 11.10 -22.98 -16.08
C THR A 15 10.62 -21.55 -16.31
N LEU A 16 9.51 -21.40 -17.04
CA LEU A 16 8.54 -20.36 -16.72
C LEU A 16 7.93 -20.71 -15.36
N SER A 17 8.68 -20.48 -14.28
CA SER A 17 8.07 -20.33 -12.98
C SER A 17 7.43 -18.95 -12.97
N LEU A 18 6.14 -18.93 -13.31
CA LEU A 18 5.19 -17.89 -12.93
C LEU A 18 5.26 -17.77 -11.41
N HIS A 19 6.20 -16.96 -10.92
CA HIS A 19 6.22 -16.57 -9.52
C HIS A 19 5.14 -15.49 -9.40
N SER A 20 3.96 -15.89 -8.93
CA SER A 20 3.05 -14.96 -8.28
C SER A 20 3.78 -14.46 -7.04
N ALA A 21 4.52 -13.35 -7.18
CA ALA A 21 5.22 -12.76 -6.06
C ALA A 21 4.17 -12.03 -5.23
N ALA A 22 3.86 -12.56 -4.04
CA ALA A 22 2.98 -11.89 -3.11
C ALA A 22 3.51 -10.47 -2.83
N GLU A 23 2.67 -9.46 -3.04
CA GLU A 23 3.04 -8.07 -2.81
C GLU A 23 2.82 -7.71 -1.34
N THR A 24 3.81 -7.03 -0.75
CA THR A 24 3.73 -6.57 0.63
C THR A 24 3.10 -5.18 0.70
N PHE A 25 2.01 -5.08 1.45
CA PHE A 25 1.31 -3.84 1.77
C PHE A 25 1.55 -3.46 3.23
N ILE A 26 1.69 -2.16 3.47
CA ILE A 26 1.88 -1.60 4.80
C ILE A 26 0.70 -0.70 5.08
N TYR A 27 -0.08 -1.03 6.10
CA TYR A 27 -1.17 -0.20 6.58
C TYR A 27 -0.81 0.42 7.93
N GLN A 28 -1.25 1.65 8.17
CA GLN A 28 -1.10 2.34 9.45
C GLN A 28 -2.43 2.92 9.92
N VAL A 29 -2.58 3.04 11.24
CA VAL A 29 -3.77 3.59 11.88
C VAL A 29 -3.32 4.51 13.01
N GLU A 30 -3.74 5.77 12.97
CA GLU A 30 -3.29 6.81 13.92
C GLU A 30 -4.46 7.44 14.73
N ASN A 31 -5.71 7.22 14.32
CA ASN A 31 -6.91 7.73 15.00
C ASN A 31 -7.77 6.58 15.52
N LEU A 32 -7.31 5.95 16.60
CA LEU A 32 -7.91 4.74 17.14
C LEU A 32 -8.98 5.05 18.19
N GLY A 33 -10.11 4.35 18.11
CA GLY A 33 -11.05 4.23 19.22
C GLY A 33 -10.54 3.16 20.19
N VAL A 34 -9.96 3.57 21.32
CA VAL A 34 -9.33 2.64 22.28
C VAL A 34 -10.18 2.51 23.55
N ASN A 35 -10.41 1.28 23.97
CA ASN A 35 -11.02 0.93 25.25
C ASN A 35 -10.14 -0.10 25.96
N THR A 36 -9.85 0.09 27.25
CA THR A 36 -9.00 -0.85 27.99
C THR A 36 -9.62 -1.26 29.32
N GLN A 37 -9.29 -2.47 29.74
CA GLN A 37 -9.66 -3.02 31.03
C GLN A 37 -8.44 -3.79 31.59
N SER A 38 -7.42 -3.04 32.02
CA SER A 38 -6.24 -3.64 32.65
C SER A 38 -6.53 -3.99 34.11
N ALA A 39 -6.42 -5.28 34.45
CA ALA A 39 -6.49 -5.74 35.84
C ALA A 39 -5.17 -5.54 36.62
N TYR A 40 -4.09 -5.15 35.93
CA TYR A 40 -2.77 -5.00 36.55
C TYR A 40 -2.46 -3.53 36.86
N PRO A 41 -2.14 -3.20 38.13
CA PRO A 41 -1.71 -1.86 38.50
C PRO A 41 -0.47 -1.44 37.71
N ASN A 42 -0.46 -0.20 37.22
CA ASN A 42 0.62 0.44 36.44
C ASN A 42 0.84 -0.06 35.00
N LEU A 43 0.01 -0.98 34.49
CA LEU A 43 -0.01 -1.26 33.05
C LEU A 43 -1.01 -0.34 32.37
N ASP A 44 -0.52 0.70 31.68
CA ASP A 44 -1.35 1.66 30.94
C ASP A 44 -1.35 1.32 29.44
N LEU A 45 -2.47 0.76 28.98
CA LEU A 45 -2.70 0.45 27.57
C LEU A 45 -3.60 1.49 26.87
N ASN A 46 -4.06 2.52 27.59
CA ASN A 46 -5.04 3.49 27.05
C ASN A 46 -4.42 4.42 26.00
N GLN A 47 -3.10 4.60 26.03
CA GLN A 47 -2.37 5.47 25.12
C GLN A 47 -1.73 4.68 23.97
N LEU A 48 -2.52 3.86 23.30
CA LEU A 48 -2.15 3.24 22.02
C LEU A 48 -2.11 4.33 20.94
N LYS A 49 -0.91 4.65 20.44
CA LYS A 49 -0.68 5.72 19.47
C LYS A 49 -0.99 5.28 18.05
N SER A 50 -0.47 4.12 17.68
CA SER A 50 -0.63 3.64 16.32
C SER A 50 -0.64 2.13 16.23
N ILE A 51 -1.30 1.63 15.20
CA ILE A 51 -1.21 0.24 14.78
C ILE A 51 -0.61 0.23 13.38
N ARG A 52 0.45 -0.54 13.18
CA ARG A 52 1.03 -0.82 11.87
C ARG A 52 0.78 -2.27 11.51
N VAL A 53 0.21 -2.52 10.33
CA VAL A 53 -0.09 -3.87 9.83
C VAL A 53 0.66 -4.12 8.53
N ILE A 54 1.32 -5.27 8.45
CA ILE A 54 1.99 -5.73 7.24
C ILE A 54 1.19 -6.90 6.69
N VAL A 55 0.71 -6.73 5.45
CA VAL A 55 -0.15 -7.69 4.76
C VAL A 55 0.56 -8.14 3.50
N GLU A 56 0.50 -9.44 3.21
CA GLU A 56 0.89 -9.98 1.91
C GLU A 56 -0.36 -10.34 1.12
N LYS A 57 -0.46 -9.82 -0.10
CA LYS A 57 -1.53 -10.21 -1.02
C LYS A 57 -0.97 -10.97 -2.20
N ASP A 58 -1.68 -12.01 -2.60
CA ASP A 58 -1.39 -12.74 -3.83
C ASP A 58 -2.32 -12.21 -4.94
N SER A 59 -1.84 -12.19 -6.19
CA SER A 59 -2.63 -11.83 -7.38
C SER A 59 -3.92 -12.65 -7.52
N TRP A 60 -4.00 -13.81 -6.87
CA TRP A 60 -5.16 -14.72 -6.91
C TRP A 60 -6.09 -14.62 -5.69
N ASN A 61 -5.66 -13.97 -4.61
CA ASN A 61 -6.46 -13.82 -3.39
C ASN A 61 -6.26 -12.41 -2.77
N ASP A 62 -7.30 -11.58 -2.90
CA ASP A 62 -7.34 -10.21 -2.37
C ASP A 62 -7.71 -10.14 -0.87
N GLU A 63 -8.00 -11.26 -0.22
CA GLU A 63 -8.29 -11.29 1.24
C GLU A 63 -7.09 -10.77 2.05
N GLY A 64 -5.87 -11.02 1.56
CA GLY A 64 -4.62 -10.62 2.18
C GLY A 64 -4.28 -11.43 3.42
N GLN A 65 -3.00 -11.74 3.61
CA GLN A 65 -2.50 -12.44 4.80
C GLN A 65 -1.77 -11.47 5.70
N ILE A 66 -2.29 -11.25 6.91
CA ILE A 66 -1.60 -10.45 7.91
C ILE A 66 -0.37 -11.21 8.41
N LYS A 67 0.82 -10.71 8.10
CA LYS A 67 2.08 -11.32 8.53
C LYS A 67 2.54 -10.78 9.87
N ARG A 68 2.31 -9.49 10.10
CA ARG A 68 2.79 -8.78 11.29
C ARG A 68 1.87 -7.62 11.62
N MET A 69 1.69 -7.39 12.91
CA MET A 69 1.03 -6.23 13.46
C MET A 69 1.87 -5.67 14.60
N ASP A 70 2.16 -4.39 14.58
CA ASP A 70 2.88 -3.67 15.63
C ASP A 70 1.94 -2.66 16.29
N LEU A 71 1.82 -2.71 17.61
CA LEU A 71 1.09 -1.75 18.42
C LEU A 71 2.09 -0.89 19.18
N ASP A 72 2.05 0.42 18.93
CA ASP A 72 2.92 1.43 19.55
C ASP A 72 2.19 2.13 20.70
N PHE A 73 2.73 2.01 21.92
CA PHE A 73 2.13 2.57 23.13
C PHE A 73 2.99 3.70 23.71
N GLU A 74 2.37 4.77 24.20
CA GLU A 74 3.12 5.84 24.88
C GLU A 74 3.68 5.41 26.24
N ASN A 75 2.88 4.68 27.02
CA ASN A 75 3.18 4.35 28.43
C ASN A 75 3.42 2.85 28.67
N ALA A 76 3.54 2.05 27.61
CA ALA A 76 3.85 0.62 27.68
C ALA A 76 4.86 0.26 26.60
N THR A 77 5.53 -0.88 26.73
CA THR A 77 6.39 -1.37 25.65
C THR A 77 5.54 -1.83 24.48
N ASP A 78 6.00 -1.56 23.26
CA ASP A 78 5.35 -1.98 22.03
C ASP A 78 5.05 -3.49 21.99
N LEU A 79 3.94 -3.84 21.34
CA LEU A 79 3.55 -5.22 21.14
C LEU A 79 3.63 -5.58 19.65
N THR A 80 4.55 -6.49 19.32
CA THR A 80 4.62 -7.09 17.98
C THR A 80 3.93 -8.44 17.97
N ILE A 81 2.96 -8.59 17.07
CA ILE A 81 2.13 -9.77 16.89
C ILE A 81 2.46 -10.37 15.52
N THR A 82 2.74 -11.67 15.47
CA THR A 82 3.07 -12.42 14.25
C THR A 82 2.37 -13.78 14.28
N ASN A 83 2.49 -14.55 13.20
CA ASN A 83 1.91 -15.90 13.06
C ASN A 83 0.37 -15.90 13.21
N PHE A 84 -0.29 -14.96 12.54
CA PHE A 84 -1.75 -14.95 12.49
C PHE A 84 -2.28 -16.19 11.75
N SER A 85 -3.22 -16.88 12.39
CA SER A 85 -4.12 -17.83 11.73
C SER A 85 -5.39 -17.10 11.34
N SER A 86 -5.85 -17.27 10.10
CA SER A 86 -7.09 -16.67 9.59
C SER A 86 -8.23 -17.69 9.57
N GLU A 87 -9.39 -17.28 10.05
CA GLU A 87 -10.67 -17.99 9.90
C GLU A 87 -11.70 -16.96 9.40
N PHE A 88 -12.04 -17.03 8.11
CA PHE A 88 -12.86 -16.02 7.42
C PHE A 88 -12.31 -14.60 7.62
N THR A 89 -13.09 -13.72 8.25
CA THR A 89 -12.76 -12.31 8.52
C THR A 89 -11.98 -12.10 9.82
N THR A 90 -11.65 -13.16 10.54
CA THR A 90 -11.04 -13.10 11.86
C THR A 90 -9.62 -13.64 11.82
N TYR A 91 -8.67 -12.83 12.25
CA TYR A 91 -7.25 -13.18 12.36
C TYR A 91 -6.90 -13.31 13.83
N ARG A 92 -6.28 -14.44 14.20
CA ARG A 92 -5.91 -14.74 15.59
C ARG A 92 -4.45 -15.07 15.71
N ALA A 93 -3.81 -14.57 16.77
CA ALA A 93 -2.41 -14.88 17.08
C ALA A 93 -2.21 -14.90 18.60
N ILE A 94 -1.17 -15.59 19.06
CA ILE A 94 -0.76 -15.61 20.47
C ILE A 94 0.63 -15.00 20.58
N VAL A 95 0.76 -14.01 21.48
CA VAL A 95 2.05 -13.44 21.88
C VAL A 95 2.42 -13.97 23.26
N ASN A 96 3.63 -14.53 23.37
CA ASN A 96 4.16 -15.00 24.64
C ASN A 96 4.96 -13.88 25.33
N GLY A 97 4.78 -13.73 26.64
CA GLY A 97 5.57 -12.81 27.47
C GLY A 97 5.30 -11.32 27.24
N ALA A 98 4.06 -10.96 26.92
CA ALA A 98 3.67 -9.56 26.75
C ALA A 98 3.42 -8.89 28.11
N TRP A 99 4.27 -7.91 28.44
CA TRP A 99 4.24 -7.15 29.70
C TRP A 99 4.30 -8.06 30.94
N VAL A 100 3.22 -8.09 31.73
CA VAL A 100 3.05 -8.90 32.95
C VAL A 100 2.34 -10.22 32.68
N TYR A 101 1.84 -10.44 31.47
CA TYR A 101 1.06 -11.63 31.12
C TYR A 101 1.95 -12.70 30.49
N LYS A 102 1.71 -13.96 30.88
CA LYS A 102 2.38 -15.10 30.27
C LYS A 102 2.07 -15.17 28.77
N GLN A 103 0.81 -14.95 28.41
CA GLN A 103 0.31 -15.04 27.04
C GLN A 103 -0.82 -14.03 26.83
N VAL A 104 -0.79 -13.37 25.67
CA VAL A 104 -1.86 -12.49 25.18
C VAL A 104 -2.32 -13.01 23.83
N ALA A 105 -3.62 -13.25 23.69
CA ALA A 105 -4.26 -13.58 22.43
C ALA A 105 -4.72 -12.29 21.76
N ALA A 106 -4.35 -12.11 20.49
CA ALA A 106 -4.84 -11.04 19.65
C ALA A 106 -5.91 -11.61 18.72
N GLU A 107 -7.08 -10.98 18.70
CA GLU A 107 -8.15 -11.23 17.74
C GLU A 107 -8.39 -9.95 16.93
N LEU A 108 -8.18 -10.00 15.63
CA LEU A 108 -8.49 -8.92 14.71
C LEU A 108 -9.64 -9.34 13.80
N ASN A 109 -10.74 -8.61 13.86
CA ASN A 109 -11.85 -8.75 12.93
C ASN A 109 -11.74 -7.67 11.85
N VAL A 110 -11.76 -8.08 10.57
CA VAL A 110 -11.69 -7.17 9.42
C VAL A 110 -12.98 -7.31 8.60
N TYR A 111 -13.69 -6.20 8.39
CA TYR A 111 -15.02 -6.22 7.75
C TYR A 111 -14.94 -6.08 6.22
N GLY A 112 -14.21 -7.00 5.56
CA GLY A 112 -14.02 -7.02 4.11
C GLY A 112 -12.57 -7.35 3.71
N PRO A 113 -12.23 -7.25 2.41
CA PRO A 113 -10.84 -7.33 1.95
C PRO A 113 -10.00 -6.23 2.60
N ILE A 114 -8.76 -6.55 3.01
CA ILE A 114 -7.91 -5.54 3.65
C ILE A 114 -7.47 -4.52 2.60
N ASN A 115 -8.03 -3.32 2.63
CA ASN A 115 -7.68 -2.22 1.74
C ASN A 115 -7.72 -0.87 2.48
N ASP A 116 -7.39 0.20 1.77
CA ASP A 116 -7.49 1.55 2.30
C ASP A 116 -8.93 1.86 2.75
N SER A 117 -9.08 2.47 3.92
CA SER A 117 -10.35 2.77 4.59
C SER A 117 -11.15 1.58 5.13
N THR A 118 -10.69 0.33 4.99
CA THR A 118 -11.36 -0.84 5.61
C THR A 118 -11.32 -0.75 7.13
N SER A 119 -12.49 -0.91 7.76
CA SER A 119 -12.63 -0.92 9.21
C SER A 119 -12.22 -2.26 9.84
N PHE A 120 -11.68 -2.19 11.05
CA PHE A 120 -11.30 -3.35 11.85
C PHE A 120 -11.66 -3.17 13.34
N ASP A 121 -11.71 -4.30 14.04
CA ASP A 121 -11.85 -4.42 15.49
C ASP A 121 -10.79 -5.36 16.05
N LEU A 122 -9.78 -4.79 16.72
CA LEU A 122 -8.70 -5.51 17.39
C LEU A 122 -9.02 -5.66 18.86
N LYS A 123 -8.95 -6.89 19.37
CA LYS A 123 -9.08 -7.23 20.79
C LYS A 123 -7.85 -7.96 21.28
N LEU A 124 -7.38 -7.59 22.46
CA LEU A 124 -6.35 -8.32 23.19
C LEU A 124 -6.96 -8.97 24.41
N HIS A 125 -6.75 -10.27 24.55
CA HIS A 125 -7.22 -11.08 25.67
C HIS A 125 -6.04 -11.71 26.41
N VAL A 126 -6.12 -11.77 27.73
CA VAL A 126 -5.18 -12.57 28.53
C VAL A 126 -5.54 -14.05 28.35
N VAL A 127 -4.55 -14.88 28.04
CA VAL A 127 -4.77 -16.32 27.95
C VAL A 127 -4.70 -16.94 29.34
N GLU A 128 -5.85 -17.37 29.85
CA GLU A 128 -5.97 -18.00 31.17
C GLU A 128 -6.01 -19.53 31.11
N GLN A 129 -6.40 -20.10 29.96
CA GLN A 129 -6.49 -21.55 29.77
C GLN A 129 -5.40 -22.04 28.82
N THR A 130 -4.63 -23.04 29.26
CA THR A 130 -3.69 -23.76 28.39
C THR A 130 -4.39 -25.00 27.84
N SER A 131 -5.03 -24.89 26.68
CA SER A 131 -5.40 -26.09 25.91
C SER A 131 -4.11 -26.74 25.39
N ASN A 132 -3.98 -28.07 25.51
CA ASN A 132 -2.80 -28.82 25.03
C ASN A 132 -2.57 -28.66 23.51
N LEU A 133 -3.54 -28.12 22.77
CA LEU A 133 -3.48 -27.88 21.34
C LEU A 133 -3.04 -26.46 20.96
N ASN A 134 -2.82 -25.54 21.93
CA ASN A 134 -2.48 -24.13 21.67
C ASN A 134 -3.37 -23.49 20.59
N ASN A 135 -4.67 -23.80 20.57
CA ASN A 135 -5.59 -23.24 19.58
C ASN A 135 -5.93 -21.79 19.98
N PRO A 136 -5.56 -20.78 19.17
CA PRO A 136 -5.89 -19.38 19.43
C PRO A 136 -7.40 -19.12 19.54
N ALA A 137 -8.23 -19.95 18.89
CA ALA A 137 -9.69 -19.81 18.90
C ALA A 137 -10.37 -20.25 20.20
N GLU A 138 -9.66 -20.92 21.12
CA GLU A 138 -10.23 -21.48 22.36
C GLU A 138 -9.60 -20.91 23.64
N SER A 139 -8.72 -19.92 23.49
CA SER A 139 -7.83 -19.45 24.55
C SER A 139 -8.16 -18.01 24.97
N TYR A 140 -9.36 -17.77 25.51
CA TYR A 140 -9.79 -16.43 25.94
C TYR A 140 -9.99 -16.33 27.46
N GLY A 141 -9.41 -15.30 28.05
CA GLY A 141 -9.67 -14.80 29.39
C GLY A 141 -10.06 -13.31 29.35
N LEU A 142 -9.66 -12.54 30.36
CA LEU A 142 -9.96 -11.11 30.45
C LEU A 142 -9.53 -10.34 29.17
N GLN A 143 -10.45 -9.58 28.57
CA GLN A 143 -10.12 -8.61 27.53
C GLN A 143 -9.43 -7.40 28.16
N ILE A 144 -8.21 -7.09 27.73
CA ILE A 144 -7.41 -6.00 28.29
C ILE A 144 -7.39 -4.75 27.41
N LEU A 145 -7.63 -4.91 26.11
CA LEU A 145 -7.68 -3.82 25.14
C LEU A 145 -8.64 -4.15 24.01
N GLN A 146 -9.35 -3.15 23.53
CA GLN A 146 -10.07 -3.12 22.27
C GLN A 146 -9.69 -1.85 21.52
N ALA A 147 -9.35 -1.98 20.25
CA ALA A 147 -9.02 -0.88 19.35
C ALA A 147 -9.84 -0.99 18.06
N LEU A 148 -10.56 0.08 17.74
CA LEU A 148 -11.33 0.23 16.51
C LEU A 148 -10.64 1.27 15.61
N GLY A 149 -10.66 1.04 14.31
CA GLY A 149 -10.13 2.02 13.36
C GLY A 149 -10.31 1.60 11.91
N ASN A 150 -9.75 2.39 11.01
CA ASN A 150 -9.73 2.13 9.58
C ASN A 150 -8.28 2.06 9.10
N PHE A 151 -7.96 1.10 8.24
CA PHE A 151 -6.63 1.01 7.64
C PHE A 151 -6.37 2.22 6.74
N LYS A 152 -5.14 2.72 6.79
CA LYS A 152 -4.60 3.67 5.81
C LYS A 152 -3.42 3.06 5.09
N ASP A 153 -3.45 2.98 3.77
CA ASP A 153 -2.32 2.45 3.00
C ASP A 153 -1.12 3.41 3.08
N MET A 154 0.01 2.88 3.54
CA MET A 154 1.31 3.54 3.68
C MET A 154 2.38 2.82 2.86
N THR A 155 1.98 1.94 1.94
CA THR A 155 2.88 1.24 1.03
C THR A 155 3.59 2.26 0.15
N PRO A 156 4.94 2.28 0.10
CA PRO A 156 5.67 3.24 -0.72
C PRO A 156 5.26 3.15 -2.20
N ASN A 157 4.77 4.25 -2.74
CA ASN A 157 4.45 4.34 -4.17
C ASN A 157 5.75 4.54 -4.96
N LYS A 158 6.13 3.53 -5.74
CA LYS A 158 7.40 3.55 -6.48
C LYS A 158 7.27 4.40 -7.73
N LEU A 159 8.38 5.01 -8.15
CA LEU A 159 8.46 5.66 -9.45
C LEU A 159 8.28 4.61 -10.55
N ALA A 160 7.28 4.81 -11.40
CA ALA A 160 7.02 4.00 -12.58
C ALA A 160 7.88 4.49 -13.76
N ASP A 161 7.81 5.78 -14.03
CA ASP A 161 8.45 6.39 -15.20
C ASP A 161 8.76 7.87 -14.94
N ALA A 162 9.70 8.41 -15.73
CA ALA A 162 10.00 9.83 -15.74
C ALA A 162 10.18 10.33 -17.17
N SER A 163 9.44 11.38 -17.52
CA SER A 163 9.49 12.00 -18.85
C SER A 163 9.83 13.48 -18.75
N ASN A 164 10.25 14.06 -19.87
CA ASN A 164 10.50 15.49 -19.97
C ASN A 164 9.98 16.04 -21.29
N VAL A 165 9.45 17.26 -21.24
CA VAL A 165 8.90 17.98 -22.39
C VAL A 165 9.14 19.48 -22.21
N THR A 166 9.10 20.23 -23.31
CA THR A 166 9.19 21.69 -23.27
C THR A 166 7.80 22.27 -23.49
N VAL A 167 7.28 22.97 -22.50
CA VAL A 167 5.99 23.70 -22.57
C VAL A 167 6.29 25.18 -22.41
N ASP A 168 5.78 26.01 -23.32
CA ASP A 168 6.04 27.46 -23.35
C ASP A 168 7.53 27.84 -23.30
N GLY A 169 8.37 27.08 -24.01
CA GLY A 169 9.82 27.28 -24.03
C GLY A 169 10.53 26.93 -22.71
N LYS A 170 9.82 26.39 -21.72
CA LYS A 170 10.34 25.99 -20.42
C LYS A 170 10.31 24.48 -20.27
N ARG A 171 11.36 23.93 -19.67
CA ARG A 171 11.45 22.50 -19.40
C ARG A 171 10.49 22.09 -18.30
N LEU A 172 9.70 21.06 -18.56
CA LEU A 172 8.82 20.37 -17.63
C LEU A 172 9.34 18.95 -17.44
N ASN A 173 9.56 18.53 -16.20
CA ASN A 173 9.90 17.15 -15.86
C ASN A 173 8.71 16.51 -15.14
N LEU A 174 8.31 15.32 -15.58
CA LEU A 174 7.18 14.58 -15.07
C LEU A 174 7.68 13.27 -14.44
N LYS A 175 7.16 12.91 -13.27
CA LYS A 175 7.47 11.67 -12.55
C LYS A 175 6.18 10.95 -12.23
N LEU A 176 5.93 9.82 -12.89
CA LEU A 176 4.75 8.99 -12.69
C LEU A 176 5.02 7.96 -11.60
N PHE A 177 4.05 7.75 -10.73
CA PHE A 177 4.09 6.72 -9.70
C PHE A 177 3.22 5.51 -10.07
N GLN A 178 3.59 4.33 -9.59
CA GLN A 178 2.98 3.06 -9.98
C GLN A 178 1.50 2.95 -9.55
N LYS A 179 1.16 3.37 -8.35
CA LYS A 179 -0.20 3.26 -7.81
C LYS A 179 -0.96 4.57 -8.04
N ALA A 180 -2.22 4.45 -8.44
CA ALA A 180 -3.14 5.57 -8.37
C ALA A 180 -3.45 5.90 -6.89
N GLU A 181 -3.75 7.16 -6.61
CA GLU A 181 -3.95 7.67 -5.25
C GLU A 181 -5.29 8.41 -5.16
N THR A 182 -5.90 8.38 -3.98
CA THR A 182 -7.04 9.22 -3.62
C THR A 182 -6.65 10.13 -2.47
N GLY A 183 -7.07 11.40 -2.51
CA GLY A 183 -6.78 12.33 -1.43
C GLY A 183 -7.45 13.69 -1.64
N MET A 184 -7.26 14.58 -0.66
CA MET A 184 -7.82 15.94 -0.70
C MET A 184 -7.37 16.76 -1.93
N ASN A 185 -6.22 16.40 -2.51
CA ASN A 185 -5.61 17.12 -3.62
C ASN A 185 -6.04 16.60 -5.01
N GLY A 186 -6.73 15.45 -5.07
CA GLY A 186 -7.13 14.82 -6.32
C GLY A 186 -7.21 13.29 -6.22
N GLU A 187 -7.67 12.70 -7.31
CA GLU A 187 -7.86 11.26 -7.46
C GLU A 187 -7.32 10.82 -8.83
N GLY A 188 -6.59 9.70 -8.88
CA GLY A 188 -6.12 9.09 -10.12
C GLY A 188 -4.61 8.80 -10.12
N PHE A 189 -4.01 8.70 -11.31
CA PHE A 189 -2.58 8.51 -11.46
C PHE A 189 -1.84 9.76 -11.02
N ARG A 190 -1.00 9.62 -10.00
CA ARG A 190 -0.18 10.71 -9.49
C ARG A 190 1.04 10.95 -10.37
N ILE A 191 1.23 12.20 -10.77
CA ILE A 191 2.39 12.67 -11.51
C ILE A 191 3.00 13.87 -10.80
N ASP A 192 4.22 13.75 -10.28
CA ASP A 192 4.95 14.91 -9.77
C ASP A 192 5.59 15.66 -10.95
N ALA A 193 5.18 16.91 -11.13
CA ALA A 193 5.59 17.81 -12.19
C ALA A 193 6.52 18.90 -11.65
N SER A 194 7.69 19.06 -12.26
CA SER A 194 8.65 20.13 -11.95
C SER A 194 8.82 21.01 -13.18
N TRP A 195 8.28 22.23 -13.12
CA TRP A 195 8.26 23.15 -14.25
C TRP A 195 9.20 24.33 -14.02
N LEU A 196 10.18 24.49 -14.91
CA LEU A 196 11.24 25.49 -14.78
C LEU A 196 10.66 26.91 -14.63
N GLY A 197 10.90 27.52 -13.48
CA GLY A 197 10.41 28.87 -13.15
C GLY A 197 8.99 28.92 -12.58
N HIS A 198 8.31 27.79 -12.41
CA HIS A 198 6.99 27.68 -11.76
C HIS A 198 7.01 26.82 -10.48
N GLY A 199 8.04 25.98 -10.33
CA GLY A 199 8.27 25.15 -9.14
C GLY A 199 7.78 23.72 -9.31
N ASP A 200 7.56 23.03 -8.19
CA ASP A 200 7.10 21.65 -8.14
C ASP A 200 5.61 21.59 -7.75
N ARG A 201 4.84 20.76 -8.45
CA ARG A 201 3.42 20.48 -8.20
C ARG A 201 3.10 19.02 -8.47
N THR A 202 1.98 18.55 -7.95
CA THR A 202 1.43 17.24 -8.26
C THR A 202 0.24 17.40 -9.19
N LEU A 203 0.24 16.63 -10.27
CA LEU A 203 -0.86 16.47 -11.21
C LEU A 203 -1.55 15.13 -10.93
N PHE A 204 -2.86 15.09 -11.11
CA PHE A 204 -3.64 13.86 -11.08
C PHE A 204 -4.26 13.65 -12.46
N LEU A 205 -3.92 12.54 -13.10
CA LEU A 205 -4.56 12.10 -14.34
C LEU A 205 -5.66 11.09 -14.00
N ASN A 206 -6.82 11.16 -14.65
CA ASN A 206 -7.93 10.29 -14.29
C ASN A 206 -7.59 8.82 -14.57
N ALA A 207 -7.78 7.98 -13.55
CA ALA A 207 -7.69 6.53 -13.73
C ALA A 207 -8.99 6.01 -14.37
N PRO A 208 -8.93 5.08 -15.35
CA PRO A 208 -10.10 4.52 -16.00
C PRO A 208 -10.82 3.43 -15.17
N PHE A 209 -10.54 3.39 -13.86
CA PHE A 209 -11.06 2.43 -12.89
C PHE A 209 -11.29 3.15 -11.55
N ALA A 210 -12.10 2.57 -10.68
CA ALA A 210 -12.50 3.25 -9.44
C ALA A 210 -11.42 3.12 -8.33
N PRO A 211 -11.41 3.98 -7.29
CA PRO A 211 -10.45 3.92 -6.18
C PRO A 211 -10.29 2.54 -5.52
N PRO A 212 -11.36 1.73 -5.32
CA PRO A 212 -11.20 0.38 -4.78
C PRO A 212 -10.33 -0.54 -5.63
N GLU A 213 -10.14 -0.21 -6.91
CA GLU A 213 -9.38 -1.01 -7.88
C GLU A 213 -7.93 -0.52 -8.03
N TYR A 214 -7.53 0.58 -7.38
CA TYR A 214 -6.21 1.20 -7.57
C TYR A 214 -5.04 0.26 -7.23
N GLY A 215 -5.25 -0.68 -6.30
CA GLY A 215 -4.25 -1.68 -5.95
C GLY A 215 -4.04 -2.78 -7.01
N ARG A 216 -4.94 -2.92 -7.98
CA ARG A 216 -4.93 -3.99 -9.00
C ARG A 216 -4.22 -3.59 -10.29
N PHE A 217 -3.98 -2.30 -10.47
CA PHE A 217 -3.34 -1.75 -11.67
C PHE A 217 -2.06 -1.02 -11.30
N LYS A 218 -1.05 -1.16 -12.16
CA LYS A 218 0.25 -0.49 -11.99
C LYS A 218 0.52 0.38 -13.20
N ALA A 219 0.74 1.66 -12.99
CA ALA A 219 1.23 2.55 -14.01
C ALA A 219 2.66 2.13 -14.42
N ILE A 220 2.94 2.15 -15.73
CA ILE A 220 4.22 1.70 -16.29
C ILE A 220 4.93 2.75 -17.13
N ALA A 221 4.20 3.67 -17.77
CA ALA A 221 4.81 4.70 -18.62
C ALA A 221 3.93 5.95 -18.77
N ILE A 222 4.57 7.10 -19.00
CA ILE A 222 3.93 8.32 -19.48
C ILE A 222 4.10 8.38 -21.00
N ASP A 223 3.00 8.42 -21.74
CA ASP A 223 3.02 8.67 -23.17
C ASP A 223 2.64 10.13 -23.44
N LEU A 224 3.54 10.87 -24.08
CA LEU A 224 3.32 12.25 -24.51
C LEU A 224 3.15 12.29 -26.03
N ASN A 225 2.02 12.82 -26.48
CA ASN A 225 1.77 13.11 -27.89
C ASN A 225 1.81 14.63 -28.09
N SER A 226 2.50 15.10 -29.13
CA SER A 226 2.64 16.54 -29.40
C SER A 226 2.22 16.84 -30.82
N VAL A 227 1.29 17.79 -30.98
CA VAL A 227 0.75 18.21 -32.28
C VAL A 227 1.03 19.69 -32.48
N THR A 228 1.78 20.03 -33.53
CA THR A 228 1.96 21.42 -33.93
C THR A 228 0.71 21.92 -34.64
N LEU A 229 0.06 22.93 -34.06
CA LEU A 229 -1.10 23.60 -34.58
C LEU A 229 -0.73 24.59 -35.71
N PRO A 230 -1.69 24.99 -36.57
CA PRO A 230 -1.42 25.90 -37.70
C PRO A 230 -0.84 27.27 -37.32
N ASP A 231 -1.04 27.70 -36.08
CA ASP A 231 -0.50 28.94 -35.51
C ASP A 231 0.95 28.79 -35.02
N GLY A 232 1.53 27.59 -35.11
CA GLY A 232 2.87 27.26 -34.66
C GLY A 232 2.95 26.85 -33.18
N ASN A 233 1.85 26.88 -32.44
CA ASN A 233 1.81 26.40 -31.06
C ASN A 233 1.86 24.86 -31.04
N VAL A 234 2.45 24.30 -29.98
CA VAL A 234 2.50 22.84 -29.80
C VAL A 234 1.49 22.45 -28.72
N ASP A 235 0.47 21.70 -29.12
CA ASP A 235 -0.46 21.08 -28.18
C ASP A 235 0.15 19.76 -27.67
N HIS A 236 0.21 19.61 -26.36
CA HIS A 236 0.74 18.42 -25.70
C HIS A 236 -0.39 17.65 -25.04
N GLN A 237 -0.54 16.39 -25.41
CA GLN A 237 -1.46 15.44 -24.79
C GLN A 237 -0.68 14.41 -23.99
N ILE A 238 -1.23 14.04 -22.84
CA ILE A 238 -0.65 13.07 -21.92
C ILE A 238 -1.62 11.92 -21.70
N GLN A 239 -1.09 10.69 -21.66
CA GLN A 239 -1.81 9.52 -21.20
C GLN A 239 -0.86 8.66 -20.35
N VAL A 240 -1.43 7.80 -19.52
CA VAL A 240 -0.68 6.81 -18.72
C VAL A 240 -0.93 5.43 -19.30
N ARG A 241 0.15 4.70 -19.55
CA ARG A 241 0.10 3.27 -19.79
C ARG A 241 0.16 2.55 -18.45
N TYR A 242 -0.70 1.56 -18.27
CA TYR A 242 -0.78 0.77 -17.04
C TYR A 242 -0.93 -0.72 -17.37
N GLU A 243 -0.58 -1.57 -16.42
CA GLU A 243 -0.75 -3.01 -16.47
C GLU A 243 -1.73 -3.47 -15.39
N ASP A 244 -2.50 -4.51 -15.68
CA ASP A 244 -3.31 -5.21 -14.68
C ASP A 244 -2.49 -6.26 -13.91
N GLU A 245 -3.13 -6.93 -12.95
CA GLU A 245 -2.54 -8.01 -12.14
C GLU A 245 -2.07 -9.24 -12.96
N PHE A 246 -2.49 -9.36 -14.23
CA PHE A 246 -2.10 -10.41 -15.17
C PHE A 246 -1.05 -9.94 -16.19
N GLY A 247 -0.60 -8.69 -16.10
CA GLY A 247 0.38 -8.08 -17.01
C GLY A 247 -0.20 -7.61 -18.35
N ALA A 248 -1.53 -7.54 -18.49
CA ALA A 248 -2.15 -6.97 -19.68
C ALA A 248 -1.99 -5.45 -19.67
N GLN A 249 -1.43 -4.90 -20.75
CA GLN A 249 -1.16 -3.47 -20.86
C GLN A 249 -2.34 -2.74 -21.49
N MET A 250 -2.71 -1.61 -20.89
CA MET A 250 -3.78 -0.73 -21.30
C MET A 250 -3.31 0.73 -21.21
N THR A 251 -4.09 1.65 -21.77
CA THR A 251 -3.80 3.08 -21.72
C THR A 251 -5.01 3.84 -21.18
N SER A 252 -4.75 4.91 -20.43
CA SER A 252 -5.78 5.90 -20.10
C SER A 252 -6.23 6.64 -21.36
N GLY A 253 -7.27 7.48 -21.22
CA GLY A 253 -7.56 8.47 -22.25
C GLY A 253 -6.44 9.53 -22.34
N TYR A 254 -6.33 10.16 -23.51
CA TYR A 254 -5.52 11.36 -23.67
C TYR A 254 -6.18 12.54 -22.96
N GLU A 255 -5.40 13.26 -22.16
CA GLU A 255 -5.80 14.53 -21.55
C GLU A 255 -4.89 15.66 -22.04
N PRO A 256 -5.40 16.89 -22.22
CA PRO A 256 -4.56 18.05 -22.55
C PRO A 256 -3.62 18.38 -21.39
N LEU A 257 -2.31 18.35 -21.62
CA LEU A 257 -1.30 18.64 -20.59
C LEU A 257 -1.41 20.09 -20.11
N GLN A 258 -1.72 21.03 -21.02
CA GLN A 258 -1.87 22.44 -20.66
C GLN A 258 -2.96 22.64 -19.60
N TYR A 259 -4.10 21.97 -19.75
CA TYR A 259 -5.19 22.07 -18.77
C TYR A 259 -4.75 21.62 -17.38
N LEU A 260 -4.01 20.50 -17.29
CA LEU A 260 -3.49 19.99 -16.01
C LEU A 260 -2.48 20.96 -15.37
N LEU A 261 -1.64 21.60 -16.20
CA LEU A 261 -0.69 22.60 -15.74
C LEU A 261 -1.36 23.87 -15.25
N ASP A 262 -2.38 24.37 -15.95
CA ASP A 262 -3.11 25.59 -15.55
C ASP A 262 -3.84 25.39 -14.22
N VAL A 263 -4.37 24.19 -13.97
CA VAL A 263 -4.98 23.82 -12.68
C VAL A 263 -3.95 23.77 -11.56
N ALA A 264 -2.78 23.16 -11.80
CA ALA A 264 -1.75 22.98 -10.78
C ALA A 264 -0.89 24.22 -10.52
N TYR A 265 -0.73 25.07 -11.53
CA TYR A 265 0.04 26.31 -11.54
C TYR A 265 -0.86 27.49 -11.91
N PRO A 266 -1.85 27.84 -11.06
CA PRO A 266 -2.73 28.95 -11.36
C PRO A 266 -1.91 30.24 -11.54
N PRO A 267 -2.30 31.13 -12.46
CA PRO A 267 -1.61 32.38 -12.69
C PRO A 267 -1.53 33.17 -11.38
N GLN A 268 -0.32 33.61 -11.03
CA GLN A 268 -0.13 34.45 -9.85
C GLN A 268 -0.82 35.81 -10.08
N PRO A 269 -1.53 36.35 -9.07
CA PRO A 269 -2.21 37.63 -9.16
C PRO A 269 -1.24 38.82 -9.32
#